data_AF-A0A8C6QRC7-F1
#
_entry.id   AF-A0A8C6QRC7-F1
#
_cell.length_a   1.000
_cell.length_b   1.000
_cell.length_c   1.000
_cell.angle_alpha   90.00
_cell.angle_beta   90.00
_cell.angle_gamma   90.00
#
_symmetry.space_group_name_H-M   'P 1'
#
loop_
_entity.id
_entity.type
_entity.pdbx_description
1 polymer ?
#
loop_
_entity_poly.entity_id
_entity_poly.type
_entity_poly.pdbx_seq_one_letter_code
_entity_poly.pdbx_strand_id
1 'polypeptide(L)' 'MQTLVLTLTVLLLLSQAVPGSTKRCWNSQGTCRDQCIKNEKAYIFCWGGKMCCVKPKDQISWKH' A
#
# COMPACT_ATOMS: atom_id res chain seq x y z
N MET A 1 -21.32 14.37 -27.86
CA MET A 1 -20.91 12.95 -27.73
C MET A 1 -19.42 12.78 -27.48
N GLN A 2 -18.55 13.55 -28.13
CA GLN A 2 -17.09 13.33 -28.10
C GLN A 2 -16.41 13.75 -26.78
N THR A 3 -16.89 14.82 -26.15
CA THR A 3 -16.36 15.32 -24.87
C THR A 3 -16.54 14.35 -23.72
N LEU A 4 -17.64 13.59 -23.71
CA LEU A 4 -17.96 12.62 -22.66
C LEU A 4 -17.03 11.39 -22.71
N VAL A 5 -16.61 11.00 -23.91
CA VAL A 5 -15.65 9.91 -24.12
C VAL A 5 -14.27 10.34 -23.64
N LEU A 6 -13.87 11.58 -23.94
CA LEU A 6 -12.58 12.15 -23.51
C LEU A 6 -12.47 12.30 -21.99
N THR A 7 -13.54 12.71 -21.31
CA THR A 7 -13.53 12.78 -19.84
C THR A 7 -13.47 11.38 -19.21
N LEU A 8 -14.16 10.39 -19.79
CA LEU A 8 -14.10 9.01 -19.32
C LEU A 8 -12.70 8.42 -19.43
N THR A 9 -12.03 8.61 -20.56
CA THR A 9 -10.68 8.07 -20.78
C THR A 9 -9.67 8.68 -19.82
N VAL A 10 -9.72 10.00 -19.61
CA VAL A 10 -8.86 10.70 -18.64
C VAL A 10 -9.08 10.18 -17.21
N LEU A 11 -10.34 9.95 -16.79
CA LEU A 11 -10.65 9.42 -15.47
C LEU A 11 -10.16 7.96 -15.28
N LEU A 12 -10.25 7.15 -16.33
CA LEU A 12 -9.74 5.77 -16.33
C LEU A 12 -8.22 5.71 -16.26
N LEU A 13 -7.54 6.65 -16.92
CA LEU A 13 -6.08 6.80 -16.87
C LEU A 13 -5.61 7.25 -15.48
N LEU A 14 -6.31 8.21 -14.87
CA LEU A 14 -6.00 8.71 -13.53
C LEU A 14 -6.12 7.62 -12.46
N SER A 15 -7.12 6.74 -12.57
CA SER A 15 -7.32 5.64 -11.62
C SER A 15 -6.25 4.54 -11.73
N GLN A 16 -5.73 4.29 -12.93
CA GLN A 16 -4.58 3.38 -13.13
C GLN A 16 -3.26 4.01 -12.66
N ALA A 17 -3.14 5.34 -12.75
CA ALA A 17 -1.95 6.09 -12.34
C ALA A 17 -1.85 6.30 -10.83
N VAL A 18 -2.90 6.04 -10.05
CA VAL A 18 -2.77 5.97 -8.58
C VAL A 18 -2.03 4.66 -8.29
N PRO A 19 -0.74 4.68 -7.91
CA PRO A 19 -0.02 3.46 -7.58
C PRO A 19 -0.78 2.87 -6.42
N GLY A 20 -1.43 1.71 -6.66
CA GLY A 20 -2.52 1.18 -5.83
C GLY A 20 -2.23 1.47 -4.37
N SER A 21 -2.95 2.48 -3.84
CA SER A 21 -2.61 3.21 -2.61
C SER A 21 -2.05 2.23 -1.60
N THR A 22 -0.74 2.20 -1.42
CA THR A 22 -0.11 1.09 -0.70
C THR A 22 -0.61 1.17 0.72
N LYS A 23 -1.55 0.26 1.07
CA LYS A 23 -2.35 0.44 2.27
C LYS A 23 -1.40 0.32 3.45
N ARG A 24 -1.29 1.42 4.20
CA ARG A 24 -0.44 1.46 5.38
C ARG A 24 -1.09 0.60 6.47
N CYS A 25 -0.25 -0.04 7.26
CA CYS A 25 -0.65 -0.92 8.36
C CYS A 25 0.30 -0.71 9.54
N TRP A 26 0.04 -1.37 10.67
CA TRP A 26 0.90 -1.29 11.87
C TRP A 26 1.24 0.15 12.27
N ASN A 27 0.21 0.95 12.58
CA ASN A 27 0.33 2.38 12.91
C ASN A 27 1.14 3.19 11.87
N SER A 28 0.91 2.92 10.58
CA SER A 28 1.64 3.51 9.45
C SER A 28 3.14 3.19 9.35
N GLN A 29 3.66 2.29 10.18
CA GLN A 29 5.06 1.82 10.11
C GLN A 29 5.22 0.68 9.10
N GLY A 30 4.11 0.08 8.67
CA GLY A 30 4.08 -1.03 7.73
C GLY A 30 3.36 -0.71 6.44
N THR A 31 3.57 -1.58 5.46
CA THR A 31 2.93 -1.54 4.16
C THR A 31 2.36 -2.90 3.81
N CYS A 32 1.10 -2.96 3.38
CA CYS A 32 0.46 -4.18 2.92
C CYS A 32 1.03 -4.63 1.56
N ARG A 33 1.57 -5.84 1.48
CA ARG A 33 2.14 -6.46 0.27
C ARG A 33 1.78 -7.94 0.23
N ASP A 34 1.75 -8.54 -0.95
CA ASP A 34 1.52 -9.99 -1.09
C ASP A 34 2.67 -10.80 -0.45
N GLN A 35 3.90 -10.29 -0.52
CA GLN A 35 5.07 -10.84 0.15
C GLN A 35 5.96 -9.72 0.67
N CYS A 36 6.54 -9.92 1.86
CA CYS A 36 7.52 -8.99 2.43
C CYS A 36 8.88 -9.12 1.75
N ILE A 37 9.60 -8.00 1.60
CA ILE A 37 10.95 -8.03 1.02
C ILE A 37 11.97 -8.42 2.10
N LYS A 38 13.20 -8.74 1.66
CA LYS A 38 14.30 -9.09 2.59
C LYS A 38 14.48 -7.98 3.62
N ASN A 39 14.67 -8.39 4.88
CA ASN A 39 14.78 -7.51 6.05
C ASN A 39 13.48 -6.77 6.44
N GLU A 40 12.30 -7.22 6.01
CA GLU A 40 11.03 -6.82 6.63
C GLU A 40 10.48 -7.96 7.50
N LYS A 41 9.69 -7.60 8.50
CA LYS A 41 8.93 -8.56 9.31
C LYS A 41 7.45 -8.48 8.94
N ALA A 42 6.82 -9.64 8.77
CA ALA A 42 5.37 -9.74 8.65
C ALA A 42 4.74 -9.72 10.06
N TYR A 43 3.81 -8.80 10.31
CA TYR A 43 3.17 -8.68 11.63
C TYR A 43 1.72 -9.15 11.65
N ILE A 44 0.90 -8.68 10.70
CA ILE A 44 -0.54 -8.99 10.60
C ILE A 44 -0.93 -9.19 9.14
N PHE A 45 -2.09 -9.78 8.89
CA PHE A 45 -2.70 -9.77 7.56
C PHE A 45 -3.51 -8.49 7.35
N CYS A 46 -3.35 -7.90 6.18
CA CYS A 46 -4.21 -6.84 5.67
C CYS A 46 -5.43 -7.44 4.97
N TRP A 47 -6.40 -6.58 4.66
CA TRP A 47 -7.54 -6.97 3.83
C TRP A 47 -7.07 -7.55 2.48
N GLY A 48 -7.68 -8.66 2.07
CA GLY A 48 -7.31 -9.38 0.85
C GLY A 48 -6.13 -10.35 1.03
N GLY A 49 -5.81 -10.75 2.26
CA GLY A 49 -4.81 -11.79 2.55
C GLY A 49 -3.35 -11.35 2.41
N LYS A 50 -3.11 -10.06 2.13
CA LYS A 50 -1.77 -9.48 2.03
C LYS A 50 -1.09 -9.43 3.38
N MET A 51 0.23 -9.53 3.42
CA MET A 51 1.03 -9.37 4.64
C MET A 51 1.31 -7.89 4.92
N CYS A 52 1.17 -7.49 6.18
CA CYS A 52 1.67 -6.22 6.67
C CYS A 52 3.17 -6.31 6.94
N CYS A 53 3.96 -5.70 6.07
CA CYS A 53 5.41 -5.75 6.11
C CYS A 53 5.97 -4.48 6.74
N VAL A 54 6.74 -4.63 7.81
CA VAL A 54 7.31 -3.51 8.59
C VAL A 54 8.83 -3.63 8.58
N LYS A 55 9.52 -2.52 8.33
CA LYS A 55 10.97 -2.47 8.39
C LYS A 55 11.42 -2.46 9.86
N PRO A 56 12.39 -3.30 10.26
CA PRO A 56 12.86 -3.41 11.63
C PRO A 56 13.74 -2.23 12.09
N LYS A 57 13.91 -1.16 11.30
CA LYS A 57 14.79 -0.02 11.64
C LYS A 57 14.24 0.92 12.72
N ASP A 58 12.97 0.81 13.11
CA ASP A 58 12.36 1.72 14.11
C ASP A 58 11.79 1.00 15.36
N GLN A 59 11.96 -0.31 15.49
CA GLN A 59 11.53 -1.07 16.68
C GLN A 59 12.35 -0.72 17.95
N ILE A 60 13.39 0.10 17.83
CA ILE A 60 14.20 0.59 18.95
C ILE A 60 13.56 1.84 19.60
N SER A 61 12.67 2.59 18.93
CA SER A 61 12.07 3.78 19.55
C SER A 61 10.77 3.54 20.32
N TRP A 62 10.17 2.34 20.26
CA TRP A 62 8.88 2.04 20.91
C TRP A 62 9.01 1.23 22.21
N LYS A 63 10.24 1.08 22.75
CA LYS A 63 10.51 0.26 23.94
C LYS A 63 10.87 1.05 25.21
N HIS A 64 10.52 2.34 25.28
CA HIS A 64 10.65 3.16 26.48
C HIS A 64 9.29 3.56 27.01
#